data_AF-A0A484ZB10-F1
#
_entry.id   AF-A0A484ZB10-F1
#
_cell.length_a   1.000
_cell.length_b   1.000
_cell.length_c   1.000
_cell.angle_alpha   90.00
_cell.angle_beta   90.00
_cell.angle_gamma   90.00
#
_symmetry.space_group_name_H-M   'P 1'
#
loop_
_entity.id
_entity.type
_entity.pdbx_description
1 polymer ?
#
loop_
_entity_poly.entity_id
_entity_poly.type
_entity_poly.pdbx_seq_one_letter_code
_entity_poly.pdbx_strand_id
1 'polypeptide(L)' 'MLTGGDIAISTANALGSSGFLIKGEVAPCIPYGSLLTSSIGQTPVITKAGGFGSEAALAEVLLFIEERCGG' A
#
# COMPACT_ATOMS: atom_id res chain seq x y z
N MET A 1 -3.30 -3.24 -2.73
CA MET A 1 -2.80 -3.47 -1.36
C MET A 1 -1.91 -4.71 -1.36
N LEU A 2 -0.80 -4.69 -0.62
CA LEU A 2 0.13 -5.80 -0.43
C LEU A 2 0.13 -6.22 1.03
N THR A 3 -0.03 -7.50 1.34
CA THR A 3 -0.06 -8.02 2.72
C THR A 3 1.08 -9.01 2.96
N GLY A 4 1.77 -8.86 4.09
CA GLY A 4 3.01 -9.57 4.40
C GLY A 4 4.25 -8.80 3.90
N GLY A 5 5.30 -8.78 4.71
CA GLY A 5 6.55 -8.08 4.39
C GLY A 5 7.23 -8.65 3.14
N ASP A 6 7.29 -9.97 3.03
CA ASP A 6 7.95 -10.65 1.90
C ASP A 6 7.27 -10.34 0.57
N ILE A 7 5.93 -10.37 0.54
CA ILE A 7 5.15 -10.01 -0.65
C ILE A 7 5.36 -8.53 -1.00
N ALA A 8 5.34 -7.64 -0.01
CA ALA A 8 5.54 -6.22 -0.24
C ALA A 8 6.93 -5.92 -0.85
N ILE A 9 7.98 -6.51 -0.29
CA ILE A 9 9.36 -6.32 -0.76
C ILE A 9 9.57 -6.97 -2.13
N SER A 10 9.13 -8.21 -2.31
CA SER A 10 9.26 -8.93 -3.59
C SER A 10 8.56 -8.18 -4.72
N THR A 11 7.35 -7.67 -4.48
CA THR A 11 6.60 -6.88 -5.45
C THR A 11 7.31 -5.56 -5.75
N ALA A 12 7.77 -4.83 -4.73
CA ALA A 12 8.49 -3.57 -4.93
C ALA A 12 9.76 -3.75 -5.78
N ASN A 13 10.53 -4.82 -5.51
CA ASN A 13 11.72 -5.17 -6.28
C ASN A 13 11.38 -5.53 -7.74
N ALA A 14 10.33 -6.33 -7.96
CA ALA A 14 9.87 -6.69 -9.31
C ALA A 14 9.39 -5.47 -10.11
N LEU A 15 8.90 -4.43 -9.44
CA LEU A 15 8.50 -3.16 -10.02
C LEU A 15 9.67 -2.17 -10.20
N GLY A 16 10.90 -2.59 -9.88
CA GLY A 16 12.11 -1.78 -10.00
C GLY A 16 12.24 -0.67 -8.96
N SER A 17 11.46 -0.73 -7.87
CA SER A 17 11.39 0.36 -6.91
C SER A 17 12.66 0.46 -6.05
N SER A 18 13.15 1.69 -5.86
CA SER A 18 14.25 1.98 -4.92
C SER A 18 13.78 2.25 -3.49
N GLY A 19 12.48 2.25 -3.22
CA GLY A 19 11.96 2.53 -1.88
C GLY A 19 10.48 2.90 -1.86
N PHE A 20 9.98 3.18 -0.66
CA PHE A 20 8.58 3.50 -0.43
C PHE A 20 8.45 4.84 0.29
N LEU A 21 7.75 5.79 -0.33
CA LEU A 21 7.45 7.08 0.26
C LEU A 21 6.10 7.00 0.99
N ILE A 22 6.15 6.96 2.32
CA ILE A 22 4.96 6.93 3.17
C ILE A 22 4.27 8.31 3.12
N LYS A 23 2.97 8.32 2.83
CA LYS A 23 2.12 9.52 2.81
C LYS A 23 1.16 9.58 4.00
N GLY A 24 0.90 8.45 4.65
CA GLY A 24 0.07 8.34 5.83
C GLY A 24 -0.35 6.91 6.07
N GLU A 25 -1.44 6.74 6.82
CA GLU A 25 -2.04 5.43 7.08
C GLU A 25 -3.52 5.46 6.69
N VAL A 26 -4.01 4.34 6.16
CA VAL A 26 -5.44 4.11 5.87
C VAL A 26 -6.18 3.83 7.17
N ALA A 27 -5.58 2.98 8.00
CA ALA A 27 -6.04 2.56 9.32
C ALA A 27 -4.79 2.20 10.17
N PRO A 28 -4.91 2.04 11.49
CA PRO A 28 -3.77 1.71 12.35
C PRO A 28 -2.97 0.52 11.82
N CYS A 29 -1.66 0.72 11.64
CA CYS A 29 -0.72 -0.28 11.10
C CYS A 29 -0.93 -0.64 9.61
N ILE A 30 -1.65 0.19 8.83
CA ILE A 30 -1.85 0.03 7.39
C ILE A 30 -1.37 1.28 6.65
N PRO A 31 -0.04 1.42 6.41
CA PRO A 31 0.50 2.58 5.71
C PRO A 31 0.14 2.60 4.21
N TYR A 32 -0.02 3.81 3.67
CA TYR A 32 -0.11 4.06 2.23
C TYR A 32 0.91 5.10 1.76
N GLY A 33 1.23 5.01 0.47
CA GLY A 33 2.29 5.82 -0.12
C GLY A 33 2.43 5.57 -1.61
N SER A 34 3.61 5.86 -2.14
CA SER A 34 3.98 5.50 -3.51
C SER A 34 5.38 4.86 -3.54
N LEU A 35 5.58 3.96 -4.51
CA LEU A 35 6.90 3.39 -4.77
C LEU A 35 7.76 4.41 -5.51
N LEU A 36 8.97 4.64 -5.01
CA LEU A 36 9.99 5.45 -5.67
C LEU A 36 10.51 4.68 -6.89
N THR A 37 10.80 5.39 -7.98
CA THR A 37 11.45 4.85 -9.19
C THR A 37 10.84 3.54 -9.72
N SER A 38 9.51 3.40 -9.67
CA SER A 38 8.82 2.17 -10.07
C SER A 38 8.11 2.26 -11.42
N SER A 39 7.88 1.11 -12.05
CA SER A 39 7.15 0.98 -13.32
C SER A 39 5.66 1.36 -13.23
N ILE A 40 5.10 1.50 -12.02
CA ILE A 40 3.70 1.88 -11.78
C ILE A 40 3.51 3.39 -11.51
N GLY A 41 4.57 4.19 -11.64
CA GLY A 41 4.50 5.64 -11.47
C GLY A 41 4.03 6.08 -10.07
N GLN A 42 3.03 6.95 -10.02
CA GLN A 42 2.47 7.49 -8.76
C GLN A 42 1.27 6.70 -8.24
N THR A 43 1.01 5.50 -8.77
CA THR A 43 -0.08 4.63 -8.29
C THR A 43 0.03 4.42 -6.79
N PRO A 44 -1.04 4.66 -6.00
CA PRO A 44 -1.02 4.45 -4.56
C PRO A 44 -0.71 2.99 -4.22
N VAL A 45 0.25 2.78 -3.31
CA VAL A 45 0.58 1.48 -2.75
C VAL A 45 0.25 1.50 -1.26
N ILE A 46 -0.52 0.50 -0.85
CA ILE A 46 -0.93 0.28 0.54
C ILE A 46 -0.30 -1.03 0.97
N THR A 47 0.42 -1.03 2.09
CA THR A 47 1.04 -2.24 2.65
C THR A 47 0.46 -2.56 4.02
N LYS A 48 0.45 -3.84 4.39
CA LYS A 48 0.01 -4.31 5.69
C LYS A 48 0.87 -5.48 6.14
N ALA A 49 1.34 -5.46 7.37
CA ALA A 49 2.01 -6.64 7.93
C ALA A 49 1.02 -7.83 8.07
N GLY A 50 1.54 -9.05 8.00
CA GLY A 50 0.73 -10.26 8.23
C GLY A 50 0.17 -10.24 9.66
N GLY A 51 -1.12 -10.53 9.83
CA GLY A 51 -1.77 -10.54 11.15
C GLY A 51 -2.08 -9.17 11.78
N PHE A 52 -1.74 -8.05 11.13
CA PHE A 52 -2.12 -6.70 11.57
C PHE A 52 -3.41 -6.22 10.87
N GLY A 53 -4.07 -5.22 11.46
CA GLY A 53 -5.32 -4.65 10.97
C GLY A 53 -6.56 -5.34 11.55
N SER A 54 -7.73 -4.71 11.38
CA SER A 54 -9.02 -5.30 11.72
C SER A 54 -9.50 -6.25 10.62
N GLU A 55 -10.55 -7.03 10.90
CA GLU A 55 -11.26 -7.80 9.85
C GLU A 55 -11.83 -6.89 8.75
N ALA A 56 -12.04 -5.60 9.04
CA ALA A 56 -12.52 -4.60 8.10
C ALA A 56 -11.40 -3.97 7.24
N ALA A 57 -10.13 -4.34 7.43
CA ALA A 57 -8.97 -3.70 6.79
C ALA A 57 -9.09 -3.59 5.26
N LEU A 58 -9.60 -4.62 4.59
CA LEU A 58 -9.80 -4.58 3.14
C LEU A 58 -10.92 -3.60 2.74
N ALA A 59 -12.00 -3.53 3.51
CA ALA A 59 -13.09 -2.61 3.27
C ALA A 59 -12.65 -1.15 3.50
N GLU A 60 -11.90 -0.89 4.58
CA GLU A 60 -11.30 0.42 4.87
C GLU A 60 -10.38 0.87 3.72
N VAL A 61 -9.60 -0.06 3.16
CA VAL A 61 -8.74 0.20 2.00
C VAL A 61 -9.53 0.50 0.73
N LEU A 62 -10.61 -0.24 0.46
CA LEU A 62 -11.45 0.01 -0.71
C LEU A 62 -12.09 1.40 -0.64
N LEU A 63 -12.70 1.74 0.50
CA LEU A 63 -13.29 3.05 0.74
C LEU A 63 -12.25 4.17 0.59
N PHE A 64 -11.06 3.98 1.16
CA PHE A 64 -9.96 4.93 1.03
C PHE A 64 -9.55 5.17 -0.42
N ILE A 65 -9.50 4.12 -1.25
CA ILE A 65 -9.18 4.26 -2.68
C ILE A 65 -10.32 4.97 -3.41
N GLU A 66 -11.59 4.62 -3.15
CA GLU A 66 -12.74 5.27 -3.76
C GLU A 66 -12.77 6.78 -3.46
N GLU A 67 -12.53 7.19 -2.22
CA GLU A 67 -12.50 8.60 -1.81
C GLU A 67 -11.35 9.40 -2.43
N ARG A 68 -10.20 8.75 -2.69
CA ARG A 68 -8.96 9.41 -3.13
C ARG A 68 -8.67 9.28 -4.62
N CYS A 69 -9.26 8.28 -5.29
CA CYS A 69 -9.00 7.95 -6.69
C CYS A 69 -10.29 7.88 -7.54
N GLY A 70 -11.47 8.00 -6.93
CA GLY A 70 -12.77 8.02 -7.62
C GLY A 70 -13.21 9.39 -8.15
N GLY A 71 -12.27 10.32 -8.38
CA GLY A 71 -12.52 11.65 -8.94
C GLY A 71 -12.06 11.77 -10.39
#